data_AF-A0A3C0FND3-F1
#
_entry.id   AF-A0A3C0FND3-F1
#
_cell.length_a   1.000
_cell.length_b   1.000
_cell.length_c   1.000
_cell.angle_alpha   90.00
_cell.angle_beta   90.00
_cell.angle_gamma   90.00
#
_symmetry.space_group_name_H-M   'P 1'
#
loop_
_entity.id
_entity.type
_entity.pdbx_description
1 polymer ?
#
loop_
_entity_poly.entity_id
_entity_poly.type
_entity_poly.pdbx_seq_one_letter_code
_entity_poly.pdbx_strand_id
1 'polypeptide(L)'
;LTSMLKRVDVAVYEAFEAAANDTWEQGLTILGLAEGGVDWALDENNESLITDEMKAAVAEAKEAIISGNLEVHDYMSDSACPM
;
A
#
# COMPACT_ATOMS: atom_id res chain seq x y z
N LEU A 1 10.34 -2.31 13.74
CA LEU A 1 11.32 -2.15 12.65
C LEU A 1 10.78 -1.27 11.55
N THR A 2 9.57 -1.50 11.06
CA THR A 2 8.94 -0.58 10.12
C THR A 2 7.47 -0.38 10.51
N SER A 3 6.84 0.60 9.88
CA SER A 3 5.40 0.83 9.92
C SER A 3 4.84 0.68 8.51
N MET A 4 3.64 0.12 8.41
CA MET A 4 2.86 0.23 7.18
C MET A 4 2.29 1.64 7.08
N LEU A 5 2.57 2.29 5.96
CA LEU A 5 1.98 3.56 5.58
C LEU A 5 0.60 3.30 4.98
N LYS A 6 -0.37 4.14 5.39
CA LYS A 6 -1.66 4.28 4.72
C LYS A 6 -1.83 5.74 4.35
N ARG A 7 -1.77 6.05 3.06
CA ARG A 7 -1.77 7.41 2.51
C ARG A 7 -3.17 8.02 2.45
N VAL A 8 -3.80 8.13 3.62
CA VAL A 8 -5.11 8.79 3.77
C VAL A 8 -5.02 10.26 3.38
N ASP A 9 -3.85 10.88 3.57
CA ASP A 9 -3.54 12.23 3.10
C ASP A 9 -3.76 12.37 1.58
N VAL A 10 -3.23 11.43 0.79
CA VAL A 10 -3.42 11.38 -0.67
C VAL A 10 -4.89 11.18 -1.02
N ALA A 11 -5.55 10.20 -0.38
CA ALA A 11 -6.95 9.90 -0.64
C ALA A 11 -7.88 11.11 -0.41
N VAL A 12 -7.65 11.85 0.69
CA VAL A 12 -8.43 13.05 1.01
C VAL A 12 -8.13 14.18 0.05
N TYR A 13 -6.85 14.39 -0.28
CA TYR A 13 -6.44 15.43 -1.21
C TYR A 13 -7.06 15.22 -2.60
N GLU A 14 -6.92 14.03 -3.17
CA GLU A 14 -7.45 13.68 -4.49
C GLU A 14 -8.98 13.80 -4.53
N ALA A 15 -9.67 13.39 -3.46
CA ALA A 15 -11.13 13.51 -3.38
C ALA A 15 -11.59 14.98 -3.41
N PHE A 16 -10.91 15.86 -2.67
CA PHE A 16 -11.25 17.28 -2.67
C PHE A 16 -10.83 17.98 -3.97
N GLU A 17 -9.70 17.60 -4.56
CA GLU A 17 -9.28 18.12 -5.87
C GLU A 17 -10.28 17.75 -6.96
N ALA A 18 -10.72 16.49 -7.00
CA ALA A 18 -11.75 16.04 -7.94
C ALA A 18 -13.08 16.79 -7.76
N ALA A 19 -13.49 17.03 -6.51
CA ALA A 19 -14.70 17.81 -6.22
C ALA A 19 -14.56 19.28 -6.64
N ALA A 20 -13.40 19.90 -6.41
CA ALA A 20 -13.13 21.28 -6.82
C ALA A 20 -13.09 21.46 -8.34
N ASN A 21 -12.70 20.41 -9.07
CA ASN A 21 -12.62 20.39 -10.53
C ASN A 21 -13.91 19.88 -11.21
N ASP A 22 -14.99 19.63 -10.45
CA ASP A 22 -16.23 19.02 -10.95
C ASP A 22 -16.03 17.64 -11.64
N THR A 23 -14.94 16.93 -11.33
CA THR A 23 -14.63 15.59 -11.85
C THR A 23 -14.83 14.49 -10.82
N TRP A 24 -15.47 14.79 -9.69
CA TRP A 24 -15.72 13.81 -8.65
C TRP A 24 -16.71 12.74 -9.12
N GLU A 25 -16.34 11.48 -8.91
CA GLU A 25 -17.19 10.32 -9.20
C GLU A 25 -17.58 9.60 -7.90
N GLN A 26 -18.85 9.23 -7.81
CA GLN A 26 -19.35 8.37 -6.74
C GLN A 26 -18.85 6.92 -6.96
N GLY A 27 -18.45 6.24 -5.88
CA GLY A 27 -18.05 4.84 -5.97
C GLY A 27 -17.02 4.47 -4.92
N LEU A 28 -16.39 3.31 -5.14
CA LEU A 28 -15.28 2.81 -4.34
C LEU A 28 -13.97 3.11 -5.06
N THR A 29 -13.07 3.83 -4.40
CA THR A 29 -11.69 3.99 -4.83
C THR A 29 -10.80 3.08 -4.00
N ILE A 30 -10.06 2.19 -4.66
CA ILE A 30 -9.09 1.29 -4.02
C ILE A 30 -7.70 1.86 -4.27
N LEU A 31 -6.96 2.12 -3.20
CA LEU A 31 -5.58 2.63 -3.25
C LEU A 31 -4.65 1.62 -2.56
N GLY A 32 -4.12 0.68 -3.35
CA GLY A 32 -3.20 -0.36 -2.90
C GLY A 32 -1.73 0.03 -3.08
N LEU A 33 -0.86 -0.98 -3.17
CA LEU A 33 0.56 -0.78 -3.47
C LEU A 33 0.78 -0.20 -4.87
N ALA A 34 -0.08 -0.55 -5.84
CA ALA A 34 0.01 -0.09 -7.22
C ALA A 34 -0.32 1.41 -7.35
N GLU A 35 -1.29 1.89 -6.58
CA GLU A 35 -1.71 3.29 -6.53
C GLU A 35 -0.88 4.12 -5.53
N GLY A 36 0.04 3.51 -4.80
CA GLY A 36 0.80 4.19 -3.74
C GLY A 36 -0.03 4.57 -2.51
N GLY A 37 -1.22 3.99 -2.35
CA GLY A 37 -2.11 4.21 -1.20
C GLY A 37 -1.62 3.55 0.08
N VAL A 38 -0.82 2.50 -0.05
CA VAL A 38 -0.10 1.86 1.06
C VAL A 38 1.36 1.62 0.68
N ASP A 39 2.24 1.59 1.67
CA ASP A 39 3.65 1.22 1.51
C ASP A 39 4.27 0.85 2.86
N TRP A 40 5.56 0.58 2.92
CA TRP A 40 6.32 0.45 4.16
C TRP A 40 7.25 1.65 4.37
N ALA A 41 7.54 1.98 5.63
CA ALA A 41 8.42 3.10 5.99
C ALA A 41 9.83 2.62 6.38
N LEU A 42 10.87 3.21 5.80
CA LEU A 42 12.23 3.08 6.31
C LEU A 42 12.65 4.42 6.89
N ASP A 43 12.88 4.45 8.20
CA ASP A 43 13.38 5.63 8.91
C ASP A 43 14.80 5.40 9.42
N GLU A 44 15.50 6.51 9.69
CA GLU A 44 16.90 6.55 10.11
C GLU A 44 17.22 5.69 11.35
N ASN A 45 16.25 5.50 12.25
CA ASN A 45 16.45 4.70 13.46
C ASN A 45 16.42 3.19 13.16
N ASN A 46 15.69 2.81 12.11
CA ASN A 46 15.50 1.42 11.72
C ASN A 46 16.41 0.98 10.56
N GLU A 47 17.04 1.92 9.83
CA GLU A 47 17.93 1.64 8.70
C GLU A 47 19.00 0.59 9.01
N SER A 48 19.68 0.72 10.14
CA SER A 48 20.76 -0.21 10.53
C SER A 48 20.28 -1.65 10.80
N LEU A 49 18.97 -1.84 11.02
CA LEU A 49 18.36 -3.12 11.34
C LEU A 49 17.75 -3.80 10.10
N ILE A 50 17.64 -3.07 8.99
CA ILE A 50 17.07 -3.57 7.73
C ILE A 50 18.21 -3.83 6.74
N THR A 51 18.49 -5.10 6.49
CA THR A 51 19.54 -5.51 5.56
C THR A 51 19.13 -5.27 4.10
N ASP A 52 20.10 -5.25 3.20
CA ASP A 52 19.82 -5.12 1.76
C ASP A 52 19.05 -6.33 1.20
N GLU A 53 19.25 -7.52 1.78
CA GLU A 53 18.45 -8.70 1.48
C GLU A 53 16.98 -8.50 1.85
N MET A 54 16.70 -7.93 3.03
CA MET A 54 15.33 -7.60 3.44
C MET A 54 14.69 -6.57 2.51
N LYS A 55 15.44 -5.54 2.10
CA LYS A 55 14.94 -4.54 1.13
C LYS A 55 14.60 -5.17 -0.21
N ALA A 56 15.48 -6.06 -0.70
CA ALA A 56 15.26 -6.77 -1.96
C ALA A 56 14.02 -7.66 -1.89
N ALA A 57 13.84 -8.42 -0.81
CA ALA A 57 12.67 -9.28 -0.61
C ALA A 57 11.35 -8.47 -0.56
N VAL A 58 11.34 -7.32 0.12
CA VAL A 58 10.16 -6.45 0.16
C VAL A 58 9.88 -5.82 -1.21
N ALA A 59 10.90 -5.42 -1.96
CA ALA A 59 10.75 -4.91 -3.31
C ALA A 59 10.19 -5.97 -4.28
N GLU A 60 10.73 -7.19 -4.24
CA GLU A 60 10.24 -8.32 -5.03
C GLU A 60 8.77 -8.64 -4.69
N ALA A 61 8.43 -8.72 -3.40
CA ALA A 61 7.05 -8.95 -2.98
C ALA A 61 6.11 -7.83 -3.45
N LYS A 62 6.54 -6.56 -3.35
CA LYS A 62 5.76 -5.41 -3.83
C LYS A 62 5.50 -5.52 -5.33
N GLU A 63 6.52 -5.81 -6.14
CA GLU A 63 6.37 -5.99 -7.59
C GLU A 63 5.47 -7.19 -7.94
N ALA A 64 5.60 -8.30 -7.21
CA ALA A 64 4.75 -9.48 -7.41
C ALA A 64 3.27 -9.17 -7.10
N ILE A 65 2.99 -8.40 -6.04
CA ILE A 65 1.64 -7.97 -5.69
C ILE A 65 1.08 -7.01 -6.74
N ILE A 66 1.87 -6.00 -7.14
CA ILE A 66 1.45 -5.00 -8.15
C ILE A 66 1.17 -5.66 -9.51
N SER A 67 1.98 -6.64 -9.90
CA SER A 67 1.79 -7.39 -11.16
C SER A 67 0.65 -8.43 -11.10
N GLY A 68 0.10 -8.70 -9.91
CA GLY A 68 -0.91 -9.75 -9.70
C GLY A 68 -0.34 -11.17 -9.69
N ASN A 69 0.99 -11.34 -9.75
CA ASN A 69 1.64 -12.64 -9.60
C ASN A 69 1.54 -13.20 -8.18
N LEU A 70 1.40 -12.31 -7.19
CA LEU A 70 1.16 -12.64 -5.78
C LEU A 70 -0.16 -12.00 -5.33
N GLU A 71 -1.17 -12.81 -5.09
CA GLU A 71 -2.46 -12.36 -4.57
C GLU A 71 -2.44 -12.36 -3.03
N VAL A 72 -2.75 -11.21 -2.43
CA VAL A 72 -2.84 -11.09 -0.97
C VAL A 72 -4.25 -11.47 -0.54
N HIS A 73 -4.36 -12.48 0.31
CA HIS A 73 -5.63 -12.92 0.87
C HIS A 73 -6.32 -11.82 1.69
N ASP A 74 -7.58 -11.54 1.39
CA ASP A 74 -8.41 -10.65 2.21
C ASP A 74 -8.98 -11.42 3.41
N TYR A 75 -8.40 -11.20 4.58
CA TYR A 75 -8.90 -11.77 5.84
C TYR A 75 -10.39 -11.49 6.07
N MET A 76 -10.94 -10.38 5.58
CA MET A 76 -12.34 -10.03 5.77
C MET A 76 -13.29 -10.91 4.94
N SER A 77 -12.78 -11.68 3.98
CA SER A 77 -13.58 -12.56 3.13
C SER A 77 -14.02 -13.85 3.84
N ASP A 78 -13.15 -14.41 4.69
CA ASP A 78 -13.38 -15.72 5.34
C ASP A 78 -12.94 -15.77 6.81
N SER A 79 -12.37 -14.69 7.35
CA SER A 79 -11.79 -14.61 8.70
C SER A 79 -10.70 -15.67 8.96
N ALA A 80 -10.00 -16.12 7.92
CA ALA A 80 -8.93 -17.09 8.00
C ALA A 80 -7.60 -16.51 7.52
N CYS A 81 -6.50 -17.05 8.05
CA CYS A 81 -5.15 -16.81 7.56
C CYS A 81 -4.59 -18.12 7.01
N PRO A 82 -4.79 -18.41 5.70
CA PRO A 82 -4.19 -19.60 5.08
C PRO A 82 -2.67 -19.48 5.11
N MET A 83 -2.00 -20.59 5.40
CA MET A 83 -0.54 -20.73 5.50
C MET A 83 -0.01 -21.65 4.40
#